data_AF-A0A519ZS25-F1
#
_entry.id   AF-A0A519ZS25-F1
#
_cell.length_a   1.000
_cell.length_b   1.000
_cell.length_c   1.000
_cell.angle_alpha   90.00
_cell.angle_beta   90.00
_cell.angle_gamma   90.00
#
_symmetry.space_group_name_H-M   'P 1'
#
loop_
_entity.id
_entity.type
_entity.pdbx_description
1 polymer ?
#
loop_
_entity_poly.entity_id
_entity_poly.type
_entity_poly.pdbx_seq_one_letter_code
_entity_poly.pdbx_strand_id
1 'polypeptide(L)'
;MEIKLHQLDTFPVRDAQGAARTVKAYERLARVHTLLDERAQWEPTGIVEFRLDSGEAVTADADGSLSVAATGQRLELRRPLGEPGQPAQRH
;
A
#
# COMPACT_ATOMS: atom_id res chain seq x y z
N MET A 1 -10.83 12.18 -15.48
CA MET A 1 -9.36 11.97 -15.42
C MET A 1 -9.12 10.49 -15.29
N GLU A 2 -8.26 9.93 -16.12
CA GLU A 2 -7.88 8.51 -16.04
C GLU A 2 -6.90 8.32 -14.88
N ILE A 3 -7.08 7.23 -14.12
CA ILE A 3 -6.23 6.87 -12.99
C ILE A 3 -5.62 5.50 -13.25
N LYS A 4 -4.31 5.40 -13.06
CA LYS A 4 -3.56 4.14 -13.06
C LYS A 4 -3.07 3.88 -11.65
N LEU A 5 -3.20 2.64 -11.19
CA LEU A 5 -2.61 2.21 -9.92
C LEU A 5 -1.22 1.67 -10.18
N HIS A 6 -0.23 2.19 -9.46
CA HIS A 6 1.14 1.68 -9.45
C HIS A 6 1.38 1.02 -8.09
N GLN A 7 1.68 -0.28 -8.06
CA GLN A 7 1.94 -0.97 -6.80
C GLN A 7 3.28 -0.52 -6.20
N LEU A 8 3.25 0.04 -4.99
CA LEU A 8 4.44 0.48 -4.26
C LEU A 8 5.03 -0.64 -3.42
N ASP A 9 4.19 -1.30 -2.61
CA ASP A 9 4.64 -2.25 -1.60
C ASP A 9 3.61 -3.36 -1.36
N THR A 10 4.03 -4.42 -0.67
CA THR A 10 3.19 -5.55 -0.30
C THR A 10 3.70 -6.15 1.01
N PHE A 11 2.87 -6.15 2.04
CA PHE A 11 3.26 -6.60 3.38
C PHE A 11 2.20 -7.49 4.04
N PRO A 12 2.61 -8.44 4.89
CA PRO A 12 1.69 -9.33 5.60
C PRO A 12 1.05 -8.64 6.81
N VAL A 13 -0.24 -8.89 7.02
CA VAL A 13 -1.01 -8.46 8.18
C VAL A 13 -1.78 -9.64 8.78
N ARG A 14 -2.30 -9.46 9.98
CA ARG A 14 -3.29 -10.35 10.59
C ARG A 14 -4.59 -9.60 10.79
N ASP A 15 -5.72 -10.26 10.55
CA ASP A 15 -7.01 -9.72 10.92
C ASP A 15 -7.33 -9.99 12.41
N ALA A 16 -8.45 -9.47 12.90
CA ALA A 16 -8.90 -9.63 14.29
C ALA A 16 -9.12 -11.10 14.72
N GLN A 17 -9.33 -12.02 13.77
CA GLN A 17 -9.41 -13.47 14.01
C GLN A 17 -8.04 -14.16 13.95
N GLY A 18 -6.96 -13.41 13.69
CA GLY A 18 -5.60 -13.91 13.61
C GLY A 18 -5.24 -14.56 12.26
N ALA A 19 -6.10 -14.51 11.25
CA ALA A 19 -5.79 -15.07 9.94
C ALA A 19 -4.78 -14.18 9.20
N ALA A 20 -3.84 -14.82 8.50
CA ALA A 20 -2.84 -14.12 7.72
C ALA A 20 -3.47 -13.56 6.44
N ARG A 21 -3.27 -12.27 6.20
CA ARG A 21 -3.71 -11.56 5.00
C ARG A 21 -2.55 -10.77 4.43
N THR A 22 -2.68 -10.30 3.20
CA THR A 22 -1.66 -9.46 2.57
C THR A 22 -2.28 -8.15 2.17
N VAL A 23 -1.63 -7.04 2.53
CA VAL A 23 -1.98 -5.69 2.10
C VAL A 23 -1.01 -5.27 1.00
N LYS A 24 -1.55 -4.70 -0.06
CA LYS A 24 -0.82 -4.10 -1.18
C LYS A 24 -1.05 -2.60 -1.15
N ALA A 25 0.04 -1.84 -1.17
CA ALA A 25 0.01 -0.39 -1.27
C ALA A 25 0.11 0.02 -2.74
N TYR A 26 -0.73 0.95 -3.17
CA TYR A 26 -0.75 1.48 -4.52
C TYR A 26 -0.67 3.00 -4.49
N GLU A 27 0.15 3.58 -5.36
CA GLU A 27 0.06 4.99 -5.68
C GLU A 27 -0.89 5.21 -6.85
N ARG A 28 -1.69 6.27 -6.75
CA ARG A 28 -2.51 6.75 -7.87
C ARG A 28 -1.65 7.63 -8.77
N LEU A 29 -1.62 7.27 -10.04
CA LEU A 29 -1.08 8.11 -11.11
C LEU A 29 -2.24 8.71 -11.90
N ALA A 30 -2.21 10.01 -12.13
CA ALA A 30 -3.17 10.69 -13.00
C ALA A 30 -2.58 10.87 -14.39
N ARG A 31 -3.41 10.68 -15.41
CA ARG A 31 -3.04 10.99 -16.79
C ARG A 31 -3.02 12.51 -16.97
N VAL A 32 -1.88 13.05 -17.38
CA VAL A 32 -1.69 14.47 -17.68
C VAL A 32 -1.47 14.63 -19.17
N HIS A 33 -2.26 15.51 -19.78
CA HIS A 33 -2.13 15.91 -21.17
C HIS A 33 -1.38 17.24 -21.20
N THR A 34 -0.13 17.23 -21.63
CA THR A 34 0.61 18.45 -21.88
C THR A 34 0.35 18.91 -23.31
N LEU A 35 0.27 20.23 -23.52
CA LEU A 35 0.01 20.83 -24.85
C LEU A 35 1.14 20.56 -25.85
N LEU A 36 2.29 20.06 -25.40
CA LEU A 36 3.51 19.90 -26.19
C LEU A 36 3.84 18.43 -26.52
N ASP A 37 3.32 17.47 -25.76
CA ASP A 37 3.61 16.04 -25.95
C ASP A 37 2.32 15.27 -26.26
N GLU A 38 2.26 14.71 -27.46
CA GLU A 38 1.20 13.79 -27.90
C GLU A 38 1.20 12.46 -27.09
N ARG A 39 2.23 12.25 -26.27
CA ARG A 39 2.33 11.11 -25.35
C ARG A 39 1.75 11.50 -24.00
N ALA A 40 0.68 10.80 -23.63
CA ALA A 40 0.13 10.92 -22.29
C ALA A 40 1.17 10.53 -21.23
N GLN A 41 1.48 11.46 -20.34
CA GLN A 41 2.32 11.24 -19.18
C GLN A 41 1.45 10.83 -17.99
N TRP A 42 1.97 9.92 -17.16
CA TRP A 42 1.36 9.52 -15.90
C TRP A 42 2.15 10.15 -14.77
N GLU A 43 1.49 10.97 -13.96
CA GLU A 43 2.13 11.68 -12.85
C GLU A 43 1.58 11.20 -11.50
N PRO A 44 2.44 11.08 -10.48
CA PRO A 44 2.02 10.68 -9.15
C PRO A 44 1.11 11.74 -8.54
N THR A 45 -0.06 11.33 -8.04
CA THR A 45 -0.98 12.26 -7.38
C THR A 45 -0.65 12.46 -5.90
N GLY A 46 0.32 11.71 -5.37
CA GLY A 46 0.63 11.65 -3.93
C GLY A 46 -0.45 10.96 -3.09
N ILE A 47 -1.46 10.35 -3.72
CA ILE A 47 -2.51 9.61 -3.02
C ILE A 47 -2.15 8.13 -3.03
N VAL A 48 -2.03 7.55 -1.83
CA VAL A 48 -1.79 6.12 -1.64
C VAL A 48 -3.09 5.43 -1.25
N GLU A 49 -3.39 4.31 -1.92
CA GLU A 49 -4.49 3.42 -1.62
C GLU A 49 -3.93 2.08 -1.11
N PHE A 50 -4.51 1.55 -0.04
CA PHE A 50 -4.17 0.22 0.47
C PHE A 50 -5.32 -0.75 0.15
N ARG A 51 -4.98 -1.97 -0.27
CA ARG A 51 -5.97 -3.01 -0.56
C ARG A 51 -5.49 -4.35 -0.04
N LEU A 52 -6.42 -5.18 0.45
CA LEU A 52 -6.17 -6.58 0.73
C LEU A 52 -5.98 -7.37 -0.57
N ASP A 53 -5.39 -8.56 -0.48
CA ASP A 53 -5.27 -9.49 -1.61
C ASP A 53 -6.62 -9.86 -2.23
N SER A 54 -7.68 -9.87 -1.40
CA SER A 54 -9.09 -10.05 -1.80
C SER A 54 -9.67 -8.86 -2.59
N GLY A 55 -8.96 -7.73 -2.64
CA GLY A 55 -9.41 -6.51 -3.30
C GLY A 55 -10.15 -5.52 -2.38
N GLU A 56 -10.41 -5.89 -1.13
CA GLU A 56 -11.04 -5.01 -0.14
C GLU A 56 -10.15 -3.80 0.16
N ALA A 57 -10.74 -2.60 0.22
CA ALA A 57 -10.01 -1.39 0.56
C ALA A 57 -9.61 -1.35 2.04
N VAL A 58 -8.41 -0.84 2.31
CA VAL A 58 -7.86 -0.68 3.65
C VAL A 58 -7.63 0.82 3.90
N THR A 59 -8.08 1.28 5.06
CA THR A 59 -7.84 2.63 5.55
C THR A 59 -6.65 2.59 6.51
N ALA A 60 -5.73 3.53 6.34
CA ALA A 60 -4.69 3.81 7.31
C ALA A 60 -5.11 5.03 8.13
N ASP A 61 -5.12 4.89 9.45
CA ASP A 61 -5.39 5.97 10.38
C ASP A 61 -4.11 6.79 10.64
N ALA A 62 -4.24 7.98 11.22
CA ALA A 62 -3.10 8.88 11.47
C ALA A 62 -2.08 8.27 12.46
N ASP A 63 -2.55 7.38 13.34
CA ASP A 63 -1.73 6.59 14.27
C ASP A 63 -0.96 5.44 13.58
N GLY A 64 -1.15 5.23 12.27
CA GLY A 64 -0.56 4.13 11.51
C GLY A 64 -1.31 2.80 11.67
N SER A 65 -2.43 2.81 12.39
CA SER A 65 -3.33 1.65 12.51
C SER A 65 -4.04 1.40 11.17
N LEU A 66 -4.17 0.12 10.78
CA LEU A 66 -4.83 -0.29 9.55
C LEU A 66 -6.20 -0.90 9.85
N SER A 67 -7.20 -0.64 9.00
CA SER A 67 -8.51 -1.27 9.10
C SER A 67 -9.16 -1.48 7.73
N VAL A 68 -9.99 -2.51 7.59
CA VAL A 68 -10.75 -2.75 6.36
C VAL A 68 -11.86 -1.71 6.25
N ALA A 69 -11.86 -0.93 5.16
CA ALA A 69 -12.75 0.23 5.00
C ALA A 69 -14.24 -0.14 5.04
N ALA A 70 -14.61 -1.31 4.52
CA ALA A 70 -16.00 -1.75 4.45
C ALA A 70 -16.56 -2.23 5.81
N THR A 71 -15.72 -2.77 6.69
CA THR A 71 -16.15 -3.44 7.93
C THR A 71 -15.62 -2.78 9.20
N GLY A 72 -14.64 -1.87 9.08
CA GLY A 72 -13.90 -1.31 10.20
C GLY A 72 -13.01 -2.32 10.92
N GLN A 73 -12.85 -3.54 10.39
CA GLN A 73 -12.06 -4.59 11.03
C GLN A 73 -10.59 -4.15 11.11
N ARG A 74 -10.02 -4.16 12.31
CA ARG A 74 -8.60 -3.81 12.54
C ARG A 74 -7.68 -4.88 11.96
N LEU A 75 -6.61 -4.41 11.33
CA LEU A 75 -5.52 -5.21 10.80
C LEU A 75 -4.25 -4.90 11.59
N GLU A 76 -3.55 -5.95 12.00
CA GLU A 76 -2.28 -5.83 12.70
C GLU A 76 -1.14 -6.14 11.73
N LEU A 77 -0.21 -5.22 11.57
CA LEU A 77 1.01 -5.48 10.82
C LEU A 77 1.71 -6.68 11.42
N ARG A 78 1.91 -7.72 10.61
CA ARG A 78 2.76 -8.82 11.02
C ARG A 78 4.19 -8.29 10.89
N ARG A 79 4.74 -7.76 11.98
CA ARG A 79 6.18 -7.48 12.03
C ARG A 79 6.88 -8.76 11.55
N PRO A 80 7.71 -8.71 10.50
CA PRO A 80 8.62 -9.81 10.25
C PRO A 80 9.38 -9.98 11.57
N LEU A 81 9.38 -11.21 12.10
CA LEU A 81 10.25 -11.55 13.21
C LEU A 81 11.63 -11.11 12.73
N GLY A 82 12.18 -10.06 13.34
CA GLY A 82 13.42 -9.45 12.87
C GLY A 82 14.43 -10.56 12.65
N GLU A 83 15.08 -10.58 11.49
CA GLU A 83 16.25 -11.43 11.31
C GLU A 83 17.19 -11.14 12.49
N PRO A 84 17.51 -12.12 13.35
CA PRO A 84 18.49 -11.89 14.39
C PRO A 84 19.86 -11.78 13.69
N GLY A 85 20.30 -10.53 13.48
CA GLY A 85 21.69 -10.20 13.15
C GLY A 85 22.03 -10.17 11.66
N GLN A 86 21.93 -9.00 11.05
CA GLN A 86 22.92 -8.61 10.04
C GLN A 86 24.08 -7.94 10.78
N PRO A 87 25.26 -8.58 10.93
CA PRO A 87 26.44 -7.84 11.38
C PRO A 87 26.75 -6.78 10.32
N ALA A 88 26.92 -5.54 10.78
CA ALA A 88 27.40 -4.45 9.96
C ALA A 88 28.65 -4.89 9.18
N GLN A 89 28.56 -4.93 7.85
CA GLN A 89 29.76 -5.02 7.03
C GLN A 89 30.56 -3.74 7.25
N ARG A 90 31.55 -3.81 8.14
CA ARG A 90 32.66 -2.85 8.14
C ARG A 90 33.54 -3.18 6.93
N HIS A 91 33.73 -2.16 6.11
CA HIS A 91 34.68 -2.13 5.01
C HIS A 91 36.10 -1.87 5.51
#